data_AF-A0A9W3B8K5-F1
#
_entry.id   AF-A0A9W3B8K5-F1
#
_cell.length_a   1.000
_cell.length_b   1.000
_cell.length_c   1.000
_cell.angle_alpha   90.00
_cell.angle_beta   90.00
_cell.angle_gamma   90.00
#
_symmetry.space_group_name_H-M   'P 1'
#
loop_
_entity.id
_entity.type
_entity.pdbx_description
1 polymer ?
#
loop_
_entity_poly.entity_id
_entity_poly.type
_entity_poly.pdbx_seq_one_letter_code
_entity_poly.pdbx_strand_id
1 'polypeptide(L)'
;MQLEDSENQSTRVANDCLIICGDHEIQVSEGGEVDLHSHYANCIKNPGHSQFIPIANLNLTHLPEDYHDNDLLKLIKSTADLTVRISVAKVSPRRPQFWPGKRLKYPFYERRDSCLPRTGSGQMAVNKYIDGRGYNGLGSELSVVSGHQLSRNYKKCPCEKCRHSDNPSKVWWEILISTATHVVFDDIEAGHTTCRLFYDDQNSPVVILDKVSIYIVNIKRDVCLLKHVTCDATLGTKLYKMMEQYYFLWERVRDTYRDKSKLTFIVSHPHGCSKQVSVGQLEESFRVREHNIKFDQTQMTYTTNTCPGSSGAKVHCLGSGTGHVHSGSLPSKLNYSSVGLYRTYERELNVLNPS
;
A
#
# COMPACT_ATOMS: atom_id res chain seq x y z
N MET A 1 14.54 28.54 -53.76
CA MET A 1 13.39 28.01 -54.51
C MET A 1 12.29 27.79 -53.50
N GLN A 2 11.32 28.69 -53.53
CA GLN A 2 10.09 28.77 -52.72
C GLN A 2 9.26 27.47 -52.93
N LEU A 3 8.31 27.05 -52.09
CA LEU A 3 7.18 27.78 -51.50
C LEU A 3 6.64 27.08 -50.24
N GLU A 4 6.00 27.92 -49.41
CA GLU A 4 4.98 27.66 -48.38
C GLU A 4 3.80 26.81 -48.96
N ASP A 5 2.99 26.08 -48.22
CA ASP A 5 2.01 26.61 -47.25
C ASP A 5 1.32 25.50 -46.42
N SER A 6 1.10 25.85 -45.14
CA SER A 6 -0.11 25.71 -44.31
C SER A 6 -0.80 24.36 -43.97
N GLU A 7 -1.24 24.34 -42.70
CA GLU A 7 -2.32 23.56 -42.07
C GLU A 7 -2.01 22.14 -41.56
N ASN A 8 -1.76 22.00 -40.26
CA ASN A 8 -2.87 21.79 -39.30
C ASN A 8 -2.39 21.90 -37.84
N GLN A 9 -2.66 23.04 -37.21
CA GLN A 9 -2.69 23.17 -35.76
C GLN A 9 -3.96 22.47 -35.23
N SER A 10 -3.81 21.29 -34.66
CA SER A 10 -4.83 20.69 -33.79
C SER A 10 -4.17 20.07 -32.56
N THR A 11 -4.10 20.90 -31.52
CA THR A 11 -4.26 20.53 -30.10
C THR A 11 -3.86 19.12 -29.69
N ARG A 12 -2.61 18.96 -29.24
CA ARG A 12 -2.26 18.05 -28.15
C ARG A 12 -1.48 18.81 -27.08
N VAL A 13 -2.19 19.68 -26.36
CA VAL A 13 -1.83 19.92 -24.96
C VAL A 13 -2.11 18.59 -24.28
N ALA A 14 -1.08 17.76 -24.10
CA ALA A 14 -1.20 16.54 -23.34
C ALA A 14 -1.60 16.94 -21.92
N ASN A 15 -2.86 16.68 -21.58
CA ASN A 15 -3.38 16.75 -20.23
C ASN A 15 -2.53 15.84 -19.34
N ASP A 16 -1.47 16.38 -18.74
CA ASP A 16 -0.93 15.88 -17.48
C ASP A 16 -2.07 16.03 -16.48
N CYS A 17 -2.90 15.00 -16.37
CA CYS A 17 -4.00 14.95 -15.43
C CYS A 17 -3.43 15.23 -14.03
N LEU A 18 -3.99 16.24 -13.36
CA LEU A 18 -3.46 16.78 -12.11
C LEU A 18 -3.45 15.68 -11.02
N ILE A 19 -2.29 15.05 -10.80
CA ILE A 19 -2.10 14.17 -9.63
C ILE A 19 -2.37 15.01 -8.38
N ILE A 20 -3.34 14.56 -7.58
CA ILE A 20 -3.69 15.09 -6.28
C ILE A 20 -2.55 14.78 -5.31
N CYS A 21 -2.06 15.79 -4.62
CA CYS A 21 -1.03 15.67 -3.59
C CYS A 21 -1.18 16.81 -2.58
N GLY A 22 -0.58 16.67 -1.41
CA GLY A 22 -0.52 17.74 -0.42
C GLY A 22 -0.59 17.25 0.99
N ASP A 23 -1.81 17.26 1.53
CA ASP A 23 -2.09 16.77 2.87
C ASP A 23 -1.67 15.30 3.00
N HIS A 24 -1.22 14.91 4.18
CA HIS A 24 -0.76 13.56 4.45
C HIS A 24 -1.16 13.11 5.84
N GLU A 25 -1.52 11.85 5.98
CA GLU A 25 -1.98 11.28 7.24
C GLU A 25 -0.91 10.42 7.89
N ILE A 26 0.25 11.04 8.15
CA ILE A 26 1.31 10.45 8.99
C ILE A 26 1.13 10.95 10.42
N GLN A 27 1.22 10.05 11.38
CA GLN A 27 1.18 10.40 12.80
C GLN A 27 2.61 10.67 13.29
N VAL A 28 2.89 11.89 13.77
CA VAL A 28 4.12 12.21 14.50
C VAL A 28 3.95 11.82 15.96
N SER A 29 5.00 11.33 16.61
CA SER A 29 4.99 10.93 18.01
C SER A 29 6.29 11.36 18.69
N GLU A 30 6.26 12.47 19.40
CA GLU A 30 7.44 12.97 20.12
C GLU A 30 7.59 12.26 21.48
N GLY A 31 6.47 11.84 22.08
CA GLY A 31 6.43 11.12 23.37
C GLY A 31 6.35 9.59 23.27
N GLY A 32 6.52 9.00 22.08
CA GLY A 32 6.36 7.55 21.88
C GLY A 32 4.92 7.05 22.00
N GLU A 33 4.72 5.80 22.42
CA GLU A 33 3.40 5.13 22.40
C GLU A 33 2.32 5.84 23.25
N VAL A 34 2.69 6.52 24.35
CA VAL A 34 1.72 7.27 25.18
C VAL A 34 1.12 8.45 24.41
N ASP A 35 1.94 9.09 23.58
CA ASP A 35 1.52 10.20 22.72
C ASP A 35 0.50 9.71 21.68
N LEU A 36 0.69 8.50 21.13
CA LEU A 36 -0.22 7.91 20.14
C LEU A 36 -1.65 7.74 20.69
N HIS A 37 -1.79 7.25 21.92
CA HIS A 37 -3.09 7.12 22.58
C HIS A 37 -3.74 8.48 22.88
N SER A 38 -2.93 9.50 23.16
CA SER A 38 -3.40 10.88 23.36
C SER A 38 -3.89 11.50 22.05
N HIS A 39 -3.19 11.29 20.94
CA HIS A 39 -3.63 11.70 19.60
C HIS A 39 -4.91 10.99 19.18
N TYR A 40 -5.04 9.70 19.52
CA TYR A 40 -6.27 8.95 19.32
C TYR A 40 -7.42 9.56 20.11
N ALA A 41 -7.29 9.76 21.43
CA ALA A 41 -8.37 10.32 22.24
C ALA A 41 -8.81 11.73 21.81
N ASN A 42 -7.88 12.54 21.29
CA ASN A 42 -8.12 13.93 20.89
C ASN A 42 -8.30 14.12 19.38
N CYS A 43 -8.61 13.07 18.62
CA CYS A 43 -8.72 13.17 17.17
C CYS A 43 -9.88 14.08 16.72
N ILE A 44 -9.54 15.13 15.97
CA ILE A 44 -10.52 16.07 15.41
C ILE A 44 -11.13 15.61 14.08
N LYS A 45 -10.43 14.73 13.33
CA LYS A 45 -10.88 14.30 12.00
C LYS A 45 -12.06 13.33 12.10
N ASN A 46 -11.99 12.39 13.04
CA ASN A 46 -13.03 11.41 13.32
C ASN A 46 -13.30 11.34 14.84
N PRO A 47 -14.02 12.31 15.41
CA PRO A 47 -14.27 12.34 16.85
C PRO A 47 -14.93 11.03 17.34
N GLY A 48 -14.33 10.42 18.36
CA GLY A 48 -14.81 9.16 18.96
C GLY A 48 -14.66 7.91 18.08
N HIS A 49 -14.10 8.04 16.86
CA HIS A 49 -13.76 6.93 15.96
C HIS A 49 -14.89 5.91 15.73
N SER A 50 -16.15 6.35 15.73
CA SER A 50 -17.32 5.45 15.63
C SER A 50 -17.40 4.63 14.34
N GLN A 51 -16.69 5.06 13.29
CA GLN A 51 -16.60 4.36 12.00
C GLN A 51 -15.37 3.44 11.88
N PHE A 52 -14.55 3.35 12.93
CA PHE A 52 -13.43 2.42 13.00
C PHE A 52 -13.85 1.19 13.80
N ILE A 53 -13.75 0.03 13.16
CA ILE A 53 -14.13 -1.25 13.75
C ILE A 53 -12.84 -1.98 14.13
N PRO A 54 -12.61 -2.30 15.42
CA PRO A 54 -11.51 -3.16 15.81
C PRO A 54 -11.61 -4.50 15.10
N ILE A 55 -10.50 -5.02 14.58
CA ILE A 55 -10.51 -6.26 13.78
C ILE A 55 -11.08 -7.45 14.56
N ALA A 56 -10.84 -7.51 15.88
CA ALA A 56 -11.40 -8.52 16.77
C ALA A 56 -12.94 -8.49 16.81
N ASN A 57 -13.55 -7.32 16.61
CA ASN A 57 -14.99 -7.11 16.69
C ASN A 57 -15.70 -7.21 15.32
N LEU A 58 -14.93 -7.21 14.22
CA LEU A 58 -15.48 -7.23 12.87
C LEU A 58 -16.32 -8.50 12.61
N ASN A 59 -17.56 -8.27 12.21
CA ASN A 59 -18.55 -9.27 11.83
C ASN A 59 -19.42 -8.74 10.66
N LEU A 60 -20.35 -9.57 10.16
CA LEU A 60 -21.16 -9.22 8.98
C LEU A 60 -22.02 -7.97 9.16
N THR A 61 -22.57 -7.71 10.36
CA THR A 61 -23.48 -6.56 10.59
C THR A 61 -22.77 -5.22 10.55
N HIS A 62 -21.44 -5.20 10.49
CA HIS A 62 -20.66 -3.99 10.28
C HIS A 62 -20.52 -3.64 8.79
N LEU A 63 -20.87 -4.55 7.88
CA LEU A 63 -20.89 -4.31 6.45
C LEU A 63 -22.29 -3.82 6.05
N PRO A 64 -22.44 -3.07 4.95
CA PRO A 64 -23.77 -2.78 4.42
C PRO A 64 -24.49 -4.07 4.01
N GLU A 65 -25.83 -4.06 4.03
CA GLU A 65 -26.65 -5.27 3.86
C GLU A 65 -26.36 -6.03 2.55
N ASP A 66 -26.21 -5.31 1.43
CA ASP A 66 -25.84 -5.88 0.12
C ASP A 66 -24.43 -6.51 0.10
N TYR A 67 -23.65 -6.30 1.16
CA TYR A 67 -22.29 -6.78 1.35
C TYR A 67 -22.17 -7.71 2.56
N HIS A 68 -23.28 -8.27 3.06
CA HIS A 68 -23.29 -9.36 4.05
C HIS A 68 -22.77 -10.68 3.45
N ASP A 69 -21.56 -10.66 2.89
CA ASP A 69 -20.87 -11.78 2.28
C ASP A 69 -19.76 -12.31 3.21
N ASN A 70 -19.82 -13.61 3.48
CA ASN A 70 -18.83 -14.31 4.29
C ASN A 70 -17.43 -14.30 3.67
N ASP A 71 -17.31 -14.36 2.34
CA ASP A 71 -16.01 -14.29 1.68
C ASP A 71 -15.41 -12.89 1.77
N LEU A 72 -16.24 -11.84 1.66
CA LEU A 72 -15.81 -10.46 1.90
C LEU A 72 -15.34 -10.25 3.34
N LEU A 73 -16.10 -10.71 4.33
CA LEU A 73 -15.67 -10.64 5.73
C LEU A 73 -14.33 -11.36 5.96
N LYS A 74 -14.16 -12.55 5.39
CA LYS A 74 -12.89 -13.31 5.46
C LYS A 74 -11.76 -12.58 4.75
N LEU A 75 -12.03 -11.95 3.61
CA LEU A 75 -11.05 -11.15 2.88
C LEU A 75 -10.56 -9.96 3.70
N ILE A 76 -11.47 -9.25 4.38
CA ILE A 76 -11.10 -8.13 5.25
C ILE A 76 -10.21 -8.61 6.39
N LYS A 77 -10.55 -9.73 7.05
CA LYS A 77 -9.72 -10.32 8.10
C LYS A 77 -8.35 -10.77 7.57
N SER A 78 -8.31 -11.42 6.41
CA SER A 78 -7.05 -11.79 5.76
C SER A 78 -6.22 -10.57 5.35
N THR A 79 -6.87 -9.47 4.96
CA THR A 79 -6.20 -8.18 4.74
C THR A 79 -5.57 -7.65 6.02
N ALA A 80 -6.25 -7.80 7.16
CA ALA A 80 -5.71 -7.40 8.46
C ALA A 80 -4.48 -8.21 8.85
N ASP A 81 -4.44 -9.52 8.55
CA ASP A 81 -3.25 -10.37 8.78
C ASP A 81 -2.02 -9.86 8.03
N LEU A 82 -2.24 -9.22 6.87
CA LEU A 82 -1.19 -8.66 6.00
C LEU A 82 -0.93 -7.17 6.22
N THR A 83 -1.72 -6.51 7.07
CA THR A 83 -1.55 -5.09 7.38
C THR A 83 -0.46 -4.92 8.42
N VAL A 84 0.43 -3.94 8.19
CA VAL A 84 1.58 -3.70 9.05
C VAL A 84 1.59 -2.27 9.59
N ARG A 85 2.03 -2.10 10.84
CA ARG A 85 2.34 -0.78 11.39
C ARG A 85 3.78 -0.45 11.04
N ILE A 86 4.00 0.69 10.40
CA ILE A 86 5.32 1.18 10.04
C ILE A 86 5.70 2.28 11.03
N SER A 87 6.88 2.17 11.63
CA SER A 87 7.45 3.20 12.50
C SER A 87 8.79 3.65 11.92
N VAL A 88 8.96 4.96 11.75
CA VAL A 88 10.16 5.57 11.17
C VAL A 88 10.74 6.59 12.14
N ALA A 89 12.01 6.43 12.51
CA ALA A 89 12.64 7.27 13.54
C ALA A 89 13.41 8.48 12.99
N LYS A 90 13.75 8.49 11.69
CA LYS A 90 14.58 9.52 11.07
C LYS A 90 13.91 10.18 9.86
N VAL A 91 14.11 11.47 9.69
CA VAL A 91 13.73 12.21 8.48
C VAL A 91 14.97 12.39 7.62
N SER A 92 14.94 11.92 6.38
CA SER A 92 16.11 11.97 5.49
C SER A 92 16.47 13.41 5.12
N PRO A 93 17.77 13.78 5.10
CA PRO A 93 18.23 15.06 4.55
C PRO A 93 17.93 15.22 3.05
N ARG A 94 17.60 14.11 2.36
CA ARG A 94 17.34 14.08 0.91
C ARG A 94 15.89 14.32 0.53
N ARG A 95 14.96 14.54 1.48
CA ARG A 95 13.58 14.91 1.15
C ARG A 95 13.56 16.17 0.27
N PRO A 96 12.82 16.19 -0.87
CA PRO A 96 12.77 17.34 -1.75
C PRO A 96 11.96 18.46 -1.12
N GLN A 97 12.16 19.70 -1.58
CA GLN A 97 11.35 20.84 -1.11
C GLN A 97 9.90 20.72 -1.51
N PHE A 98 9.65 20.25 -2.72
CA PHE A 98 8.32 20.18 -3.30
C PHE A 98 8.05 18.80 -3.86
N TRP A 99 6.76 18.47 -3.97
CA TRP A 99 6.33 17.36 -4.81
C TRP A 99 6.85 17.55 -6.26
N PRO A 100 7.29 16.49 -6.96
CA PRO A 100 7.86 16.62 -8.29
C PRO A 100 6.90 17.32 -9.26
N GLY A 101 7.35 18.41 -9.89
CA GLY A 101 6.55 19.18 -10.84
C GLY A 101 5.44 20.04 -10.20
N LYS A 102 5.47 20.25 -8.88
CA LYS A 102 4.49 21.06 -8.15
C LYS A 102 5.20 22.13 -7.31
N ARG A 103 4.44 23.12 -6.83
CA ARG A 103 4.91 24.13 -5.85
C ARG A 103 4.54 23.78 -4.40
N LEU A 104 3.91 22.63 -4.20
CA LEU A 104 3.42 22.18 -2.92
C LEU A 104 4.54 21.50 -2.13
N LYS A 105 4.74 21.91 -0.87
CA LYS A 105 5.84 21.40 -0.04
C LYS A 105 5.73 19.89 0.15
N TYR A 106 6.87 19.21 0.10
CA TYR A 106 6.92 17.78 0.39
C TYR A 106 6.84 17.54 1.91
N PRO A 107 6.15 16.49 2.36
CA PRO A 107 6.03 16.16 3.79
C PRO A 107 7.40 16.12 4.48
N PHE A 108 7.51 16.80 5.62
CA PHE A 108 8.71 16.85 6.48
C PHE A 108 9.98 17.49 5.89
N TYR A 109 9.90 18.22 4.78
CA TYR A 109 11.06 18.95 4.24
C TYR A 109 11.73 19.91 5.25
N GLU A 110 10.94 20.65 6.02
CA GLU A 110 11.46 21.61 7.00
C GLU A 110 12.07 20.94 8.24
N ARG A 111 11.90 19.62 8.36
CA ARG A 111 12.36 18.79 9.49
C ARG A 111 13.43 17.78 9.03
N ARG A 112 14.09 18.03 7.91
CA ARG A 112 15.15 17.17 7.39
C ARG A 112 16.31 17.01 8.37
N ASP A 113 16.92 15.84 8.32
CA ASP A 113 18.01 15.43 9.21
C ASP A 113 17.66 15.42 10.71
N SER A 114 16.37 15.43 11.05
CA SER A 114 15.91 15.31 12.42
C SER A 114 15.55 13.86 12.79
N CYS A 115 15.67 13.55 14.08
CA CYS A 115 15.09 12.37 14.69
C CYS A 115 13.64 12.67 15.09
N LEU A 116 12.71 12.49 14.16
CA LEU A 116 11.28 12.70 14.37
C LEU A 116 10.54 11.38 14.21
N PRO A 117 10.25 10.67 15.32
CA PRO A 117 9.50 9.42 15.27
C PRO A 117 8.10 9.67 14.71
N ARG A 118 7.71 8.81 13.78
CA ARG A 118 6.41 8.86 13.12
C ARG A 118 5.93 7.48 12.72
N THR A 119 4.63 7.35 12.55
CA THR A 119 4.00 6.09 12.14
C THR A 119 3.12 6.26 10.92
N GLY A 120 3.10 5.19 10.12
CA GLY A 120 2.19 4.99 9.01
C GLY A 120 1.73 3.53 8.98
N SER A 121 1.06 3.17 7.89
CA SER A 121 0.55 1.84 7.62
C SER A 121 1.16 1.28 6.33
N GLY A 122 1.07 -0.03 6.16
CA GLY A 122 1.42 -0.69 4.92
C GLY A 122 0.70 -2.02 4.75
N GLN A 123 0.85 -2.63 3.57
CA GLN A 123 0.42 -4.00 3.33
C GLN A 123 1.59 -4.85 2.86
N MET A 124 1.71 -6.03 3.46
CA MET A 124 2.71 -7.03 3.13
C MET A 124 2.32 -7.85 1.88
N ALA A 125 3.32 -8.24 1.10
CA ALA A 125 3.31 -9.30 0.11
C ALA A 125 4.48 -10.26 0.39
N VAL A 126 4.35 -11.56 0.11
CA VAL A 126 5.38 -12.55 0.44
C VAL A 126 5.68 -13.43 -0.76
N ASN A 127 6.96 -13.53 -1.10
CA ASN A 127 7.46 -14.45 -2.12
C ASN A 127 8.33 -15.51 -1.45
N LYS A 128 8.09 -16.78 -1.76
CA LYS A 128 8.90 -17.91 -1.30
C LYS A 128 9.91 -18.28 -2.37
N TYR A 129 11.15 -18.55 -1.98
CA TYR A 129 12.23 -18.97 -2.88
C TYR A 129 12.74 -20.35 -2.49
N ILE A 130 12.97 -21.20 -3.49
CA ILE A 130 13.56 -22.53 -3.38
C ILE A 130 14.66 -22.65 -4.45
N ASP A 131 15.91 -22.77 -4.03
CA ASP A 131 17.07 -22.85 -4.94
C ASP A 131 17.10 -21.71 -5.98
N GLY A 132 16.70 -20.50 -5.57
CA GLY A 132 16.66 -19.30 -6.43
C GLY A 132 15.40 -19.16 -7.29
N ARG A 133 14.51 -20.16 -7.31
CA ARG A 133 13.19 -20.08 -7.95
C ARG A 133 12.16 -19.52 -6.98
N GLY A 134 11.51 -18.44 -7.35
CA GLY A 134 10.55 -17.72 -6.51
C GLY A 134 9.11 -17.99 -6.90
N TYR A 135 8.23 -17.95 -5.91
CA TYR A 135 6.81 -18.21 -6.01
C TYR A 135 6.05 -17.13 -5.23
N ASN A 136 5.05 -16.50 -5.86
CA ASN A 136 4.14 -15.58 -5.20
C ASN A 136 3.06 -16.36 -4.41
N GLY A 137 2.15 -15.67 -3.70
CA GLY A 137 1.06 -16.33 -2.97
C GLY A 137 0.00 -17.04 -3.84
N LEU A 138 0.09 -17.00 -5.16
CA LEU A 138 -0.70 -17.84 -6.07
C LEU A 138 0.08 -19.11 -6.50
N GLY A 139 1.27 -19.33 -5.96
CA GLY A 139 2.19 -20.38 -6.42
C GLY A 139 2.81 -20.12 -7.80
N SER A 140 2.64 -18.92 -8.35
CA SER A 140 3.15 -18.55 -9.67
C SER A 140 4.57 -17.99 -9.58
N GLU A 141 5.40 -18.31 -10.58
CA GLU A 141 6.75 -17.77 -10.72
C GLU A 141 6.76 -16.31 -11.22
N LEU A 142 5.60 -15.68 -11.43
CA LEU A 142 5.52 -14.29 -11.89
C LEU A 142 5.17 -13.35 -10.74
N SER A 143 5.84 -12.21 -10.70
CA SER A 143 5.49 -11.11 -9.79
C SER A 143 4.10 -10.58 -10.11
N VAL A 144 3.18 -10.57 -9.12
CA VAL A 144 1.85 -9.96 -9.30
C VAL A 144 1.97 -8.45 -9.57
N VAL A 145 3.04 -7.82 -9.08
CA VAL A 145 3.24 -6.36 -9.18
C VAL A 145 3.88 -5.97 -10.52
N SER A 146 4.87 -6.71 -11.00
CA SER A 146 5.65 -6.33 -12.19
C SER A 146 5.45 -7.25 -13.39
N GLY A 147 4.81 -8.42 -13.23
CA GLY A 147 4.73 -9.45 -14.26
C GLY A 147 6.06 -10.15 -14.58
N HIS A 148 7.17 -9.75 -13.94
CA HIS A 148 8.49 -10.33 -14.18
C HIS A 148 8.65 -11.68 -13.47
N GLN A 149 9.50 -12.55 -14.02
CA GLN A 149 9.86 -13.80 -13.38
C GLN A 149 10.55 -13.56 -12.02
N LEU A 150 10.09 -14.28 -11.01
CA LEU A 150 10.62 -14.28 -9.65
C LEU A 150 11.81 -15.23 -9.55
N SER A 151 12.79 -15.11 -10.44
CA SER A 151 14.05 -15.84 -10.31
C SER A 151 15.13 -14.97 -9.66
N ARG A 152 16.08 -15.61 -8.99
CA ARG A 152 17.31 -14.99 -8.49
C ARG A 152 18.50 -15.72 -9.09
N ASN A 153 19.57 -14.97 -9.36
CA ASN A 153 20.84 -15.54 -9.81
C ASN A 153 21.56 -16.34 -8.70
N TYR A 154 21.16 -16.16 -7.44
CA TYR A 154 21.67 -16.91 -6.30
C TYR A 154 20.68 -17.99 -5.83
N LYS A 155 21.22 -19.14 -5.43
CA LYS A 155 20.45 -20.30 -4.93
C LYS A 155 20.38 -20.39 -3.41
N LYS A 156 20.98 -19.45 -2.69
CA LYS A 156 21.12 -19.44 -1.23
C LYS A 156 20.51 -18.16 -0.67
N CYS A 157 19.96 -18.21 0.54
CA CYS A 157 19.33 -17.07 1.18
C CYS A 157 20.33 -15.91 1.35
N PRO A 158 19.98 -14.67 0.97
CA PRO A 158 20.87 -13.52 1.07
C PRO A 158 20.80 -12.81 2.43
N CYS A 159 20.05 -13.33 3.41
CA CYS A 159 20.00 -12.71 4.75
C CYS A 159 21.37 -12.79 5.43
N GLU A 160 21.65 -11.86 6.35
CA GLU A 160 22.96 -11.73 6.99
C GLU A 160 23.42 -13.02 7.68
N LYS A 161 22.51 -13.72 8.37
CA LYS A 161 22.80 -15.02 8.99
C LYS A 161 23.29 -16.05 7.97
N CYS A 162 22.69 -16.12 6.79
CA CYS A 162 23.07 -17.08 5.77
C CYS A 162 24.34 -16.67 5.02
N ARG A 163 24.61 -15.36 4.87
CA ARG A 163 25.83 -14.89 4.21
C ARG A 163 27.11 -15.33 4.93
N HIS A 164 27.05 -15.46 6.24
CA HIS A 164 28.17 -15.87 7.10
C HIS A 164 28.08 -17.31 7.58
N SER A 165 27.12 -18.10 7.07
CA SER A 165 26.92 -19.49 7.45
C SER A 165 27.58 -20.42 6.44
N ASP A 166 28.26 -21.47 6.91
CA ASP A 166 28.73 -22.58 6.06
C ASP A 166 27.56 -23.40 5.48
N ASN A 167 26.40 -23.33 6.13
CA ASN A 167 25.16 -24.01 5.75
C ASN A 167 24.04 -22.99 5.48
N PRO A 168 24.14 -22.19 4.40
CA PRO A 168 23.12 -21.21 4.06
C PRO A 168 21.85 -21.90 3.56
N SER A 169 20.69 -21.39 3.95
CA SER A 169 19.41 -21.98 3.56
C SER A 169 19.16 -21.85 2.05
N LYS A 170 18.63 -22.91 1.44
CA LYS A 170 18.12 -22.93 0.06
C LYS A 170 16.65 -22.56 -0.05
N VAL A 171 15.97 -22.43 1.09
CA VAL A 171 14.58 -21.97 1.18
C VAL A 171 14.54 -20.67 1.98
N TRP A 172 13.97 -19.63 1.40
CA TRP A 172 13.85 -18.34 2.06
C TRP A 172 12.64 -17.56 1.55
N TRP A 173 12.34 -16.44 2.20
CA TRP A 173 11.21 -15.59 1.86
C TRP A 173 11.66 -14.15 1.70
N GLU A 174 11.15 -13.49 0.67
CA GLU A 174 11.17 -12.04 0.57
C GLU A 174 9.81 -11.51 1.03
N ILE A 175 9.86 -10.64 2.04
CA ILE A 175 8.70 -9.94 2.57
C ILE A 175 8.77 -8.52 2.01
N LEU A 176 7.79 -8.18 1.17
CA LEU A 176 7.65 -6.87 0.56
C LEU A 176 6.56 -6.09 1.28
N ILE A 177 6.79 -4.83 1.64
CA ILE A 177 5.79 -4.01 2.34
C ILE A 177 5.52 -2.77 1.51
N SER A 178 4.30 -2.68 0.97
CA SER A 178 3.84 -1.52 0.23
C SER A 178 3.36 -0.45 1.20
N THR A 179 3.84 0.77 1.00
CA THR A 179 3.41 1.97 1.72
C THR A 179 3.55 3.19 0.80
N ALA A 180 3.28 4.38 1.32
CA ALA A 180 3.46 5.61 0.56
C ALA A 180 4.90 6.14 0.69
N THR A 181 5.44 6.78 -0.37
CA THR A 181 6.82 7.32 -0.34
C THR A 181 6.97 8.43 0.69
N HIS A 182 5.92 9.20 0.96
CA HIS A 182 6.00 10.20 2.01
C HIS A 182 6.13 9.60 3.42
N VAL A 183 5.77 8.33 3.63
CA VAL A 183 5.98 7.57 4.88
C VAL A 183 7.44 7.18 5.02
N VAL A 184 7.98 6.42 4.06
CA VAL A 184 9.40 6.05 3.97
C VAL A 184 9.96 6.52 2.64
N PHE A 185 10.80 7.55 2.71
CA PHE A 185 11.26 8.28 1.54
C PHE A 185 12.44 7.63 0.81
N ASP A 186 13.44 7.13 1.54
CA ASP A 186 14.67 6.60 0.96
C ASP A 186 15.33 5.54 1.86
N ASP A 187 16.53 5.10 1.49
CA ASP A 187 17.34 4.13 2.21
C ASP A 187 17.83 4.63 3.59
N ILE A 188 17.97 5.94 3.79
CA ILE A 188 18.28 6.50 5.12
C ILE A 188 17.10 6.27 6.05
N GLU A 189 15.88 6.60 5.60
CA GLU A 189 14.67 6.39 6.42
C GLU A 189 14.38 4.90 6.60
N ALA A 190 14.55 4.08 5.56
CA ALA A 190 14.37 2.63 5.64
C ALA A 190 15.31 1.99 6.67
N GLY A 191 16.57 2.44 6.74
CA GLY A 191 17.54 2.00 7.76
C GLY A 191 17.12 2.33 9.19
N HIS A 192 16.18 3.26 9.38
CA HIS A 192 15.61 3.66 10.67
C HIS A 192 14.11 3.32 10.76
N THR A 193 13.68 2.31 10.02
CA THR A 193 12.29 1.85 9.96
C THR A 193 12.14 0.47 10.58
N THR A 194 11.08 0.28 11.37
CA THR A 194 10.63 -1.02 11.86
C THR A 194 9.20 -1.27 11.41
N CYS A 195 8.86 -2.51 11.08
CA CYS A 195 7.50 -2.91 10.75
C CYS A 195 6.96 -3.89 11.79
N ARG A 196 5.91 -3.51 12.52
CA ARG A 196 5.24 -4.39 13.48
C ARG A 196 4.11 -5.15 12.80
N LEU A 197 4.18 -6.47 12.86
CA LEU A 197 3.17 -7.39 12.34
C LEU A 197 2.15 -7.71 13.43
N PHE A 198 0.95 -8.13 13.02
CA PHE A 198 -0.07 -8.70 13.90
C PHE A 198 -0.52 -7.81 15.08
N TYR A 199 -0.42 -6.49 14.95
CA TYR A 199 -0.80 -5.58 16.04
C TYR A 199 -2.32 -5.28 16.03
N ASP A 200 -3.10 -6.28 16.41
CA ASP A 200 -4.58 -6.23 16.47
C ASP A 200 -5.09 -5.56 17.75
N ASP A 201 -4.33 -5.62 18.83
CA ASP A 201 -4.60 -4.99 20.13
C ASP A 201 -3.32 -4.84 20.96
N GLN A 202 -3.42 -4.26 22.17
CA GLN A 202 -2.29 -4.04 23.08
C GLN A 202 -1.64 -5.34 23.58
N ASN A 203 -2.38 -6.45 23.60
CA ASN A 203 -1.91 -7.76 24.09
C ASN A 203 -1.31 -8.63 22.97
N SER A 204 -1.37 -8.14 21.74
CA SER A 204 -0.90 -8.87 20.57
C SER A 204 0.60 -9.14 20.62
N PRO A 205 1.06 -10.31 20.17
CA PRO A 205 2.47 -10.66 20.19
C PRO A 205 3.30 -9.65 19.38
N VAL A 206 4.46 -9.29 19.93
CA VAL A 206 5.36 -8.34 19.29
C VAL A 206 6.23 -9.08 18.27
N VAL A 207 5.84 -9.01 17.00
CA VAL A 207 6.63 -9.52 15.87
C VAL A 207 7.11 -8.33 15.05
N ILE A 208 8.41 -8.07 15.10
CA ILE A 208 9.04 -6.92 14.42
C ILE A 208 9.91 -7.41 13.27
N LEU A 209 9.72 -6.80 12.11
CA LEU A 209 10.71 -6.82 11.04
C LEU A 209 11.58 -5.58 11.19
N ASP A 210 12.81 -5.79 11.66
CA ASP A 210 13.87 -4.80 11.59
C ASP A 210 14.68 -4.99 10.30
N LYS A 211 15.55 -4.04 9.97
CA LYS A 211 16.45 -4.14 8.78
C LYS A 211 15.70 -4.25 7.45
N VAL A 212 14.67 -3.41 7.27
CA VAL A 212 14.05 -3.24 5.96
C VAL A 212 14.95 -2.40 5.04
N SER A 213 14.84 -2.65 3.74
CA SER A 213 15.56 -1.90 2.70
C SER A 213 14.57 -1.39 1.66
N ILE A 214 14.92 -0.31 0.94
CA ILE A 214 14.15 0.11 -0.23
C ILE A 214 14.32 -0.92 -1.34
N TYR A 215 13.19 -1.38 -1.88
CA TYR A 215 13.16 -2.15 -3.12
C TYR A 215 12.71 -1.30 -4.29
N ILE A 216 11.63 -0.55 -4.13
CA ILE A 216 11.12 0.41 -5.12
C ILE A 216 10.74 1.70 -4.39
N VAL A 217 11.06 2.84 -4.99
CA VAL A 217 10.56 4.14 -4.56
C VAL A 217 10.12 4.95 -5.77
N ASN A 218 8.94 5.56 -5.68
CA ASN A 218 8.44 6.48 -6.70
C ASN A 218 7.77 7.67 -6.03
N ILE A 219 8.45 8.81 -6.01
CA ILE A 219 7.95 10.04 -5.39
C ILE A 219 6.75 10.60 -6.17
N LYS A 220 6.78 10.54 -7.51
CA LYS A 220 5.71 11.06 -8.38
C LYS A 220 4.38 10.34 -8.15
N ARG A 221 4.44 9.03 -7.93
CA ARG A 221 3.27 8.18 -7.68
C ARG A 221 2.95 8.02 -6.20
N ASP A 222 3.81 8.51 -5.32
CA ASP A 222 3.75 8.33 -3.88
C ASP A 222 3.67 6.85 -3.45
N VAL A 223 4.53 6.01 -4.03
CA VAL A 223 4.59 4.56 -3.73
C VAL A 223 6.00 4.15 -3.33
N CYS A 224 6.09 3.47 -2.19
CA CYS A 224 7.30 2.82 -1.68
C CYS A 224 7.04 1.32 -1.48
N LEU A 225 8.03 0.50 -1.84
CA LEU A 225 8.08 -0.92 -1.50
C LEU A 225 9.34 -1.18 -0.69
N LEU A 226 9.15 -1.54 0.57
CA LEU A 226 10.21 -2.01 1.45
C LEU A 226 10.42 -3.51 1.26
N LYS A 227 11.62 -4.00 1.53
CA LYS A 227 11.99 -5.41 1.48
C LYS A 227 12.70 -5.85 2.75
N HIS A 228 12.24 -6.96 3.30
CA HIS A 228 12.91 -7.75 4.33
C HIS A 228 13.12 -9.17 3.82
N VAL A 229 14.21 -9.82 4.23
CA VAL A 229 14.51 -11.21 3.83
C VAL A 229 14.68 -12.06 5.08
N THR A 230 14.01 -13.21 5.10
CA THR A 230 14.15 -14.19 6.18
C THR A 230 14.34 -15.62 5.66
N CYS A 231 15.14 -16.41 6.36
CA CYS A 231 15.20 -17.87 6.22
C CYS A 231 14.55 -18.60 7.41
N ASP A 232 13.86 -17.89 8.31
CA ASP A 232 13.07 -18.50 9.37
C ASP A 232 11.86 -19.22 8.73
N ALA A 233 11.89 -20.54 8.74
CA ALA A 233 10.85 -21.36 8.14
C ALA A 233 9.50 -21.25 8.85
N THR A 234 9.48 -20.99 10.15
CA THR A 234 8.26 -20.83 10.93
C THR A 234 7.56 -19.55 10.53
N LEU A 235 8.27 -18.42 10.57
CA LEU A 235 7.72 -17.13 10.18
C LEU A 235 7.38 -17.10 8.69
N GLY A 236 8.33 -17.48 7.82
CA GLY A 236 8.17 -17.43 6.38
C GLY A 236 7.00 -18.27 5.87
N THR A 237 6.85 -19.51 6.38
CA THR A 237 5.72 -20.37 6.00
C THR A 237 4.39 -19.80 6.50
N LYS A 238 4.33 -19.24 7.72
CA LYS A 238 3.12 -18.62 8.24
C LYS A 238 2.66 -17.45 7.36
N LEU A 239 3.56 -16.52 7.06
CA LEU A 239 3.22 -15.33 6.25
C LEU A 239 2.87 -15.71 4.80
N TYR A 240 3.54 -16.71 4.23
CA TYR A 240 3.23 -17.20 2.89
C TYR A 240 1.82 -17.82 2.83
N LYS A 241 1.43 -18.64 3.81
CA LYS A 241 0.07 -19.20 3.89
C LYS A 241 -1.02 -18.13 4.02
N MET A 242 -0.75 -17.08 4.81
CA MET A 242 -1.64 -15.92 4.90
C MET A 242 -1.84 -15.23 3.54
N MET A 243 -0.77 -15.15 2.75
CA MET A 243 -0.81 -14.61 1.39
C MET A 243 -1.63 -15.49 0.44
N GLU A 244 -1.45 -16.82 0.51
CA GLU A 244 -2.25 -17.78 -0.28
C GLU A 244 -3.74 -17.63 0.01
N GLN A 245 -4.11 -17.56 1.29
CA GLN A 245 -5.48 -17.35 1.72
C GLN A 245 -6.04 -16.00 1.23
N TYR A 246 -5.25 -14.92 1.35
CA TYR A 246 -5.64 -13.59 0.87
C TYR A 246 -5.95 -13.61 -0.62
N TYR A 247 -5.06 -14.17 -1.46
CA TYR A 247 -5.27 -14.20 -2.89
C TYR A 247 -6.48 -15.05 -3.28
N PHE A 248 -6.65 -16.22 -2.66
CA PHE A 248 -7.83 -17.07 -2.89
C PHE A 248 -9.14 -16.33 -2.60
N LEU A 249 -9.22 -15.62 -1.47
CA LEU A 249 -10.40 -14.83 -1.11
C LEU A 249 -10.57 -13.61 -2.03
N TRP A 250 -9.46 -12.93 -2.37
CA TRP A 250 -9.48 -11.76 -3.24
C TRP A 250 -10.04 -12.10 -4.61
N GLU A 251 -9.66 -13.24 -5.21
CA GLU A 251 -10.18 -13.65 -6.51
C GLU A 251 -11.70 -13.90 -6.46
N ARG A 252 -12.18 -14.60 -5.44
CA ARG A 252 -13.62 -14.87 -5.27
C ARG A 252 -14.44 -13.60 -5.09
N VAL A 253 -14.02 -12.73 -4.17
CA VAL A 253 -14.73 -11.46 -3.90
C VAL A 253 -14.67 -10.54 -5.11
N ARG A 254 -13.49 -10.39 -5.73
CA ARG A 254 -13.34 -9.57 -6.94
C ARG A 254 -14.26 -10.03 -8.05
N ASP A 255 -14.43 -11.33 -8.25
CA ASP A 255 -15.27 -11.87 -9.32
C ASP A 255 -16.76 -11.67 -9.02
N THR A 256 -17.18 -11.77 -7.76
CA THR A 256 -18.55 -11.46 -7.31
C THR A 256 -18.93 -9.99 -7.51
N TYR A 257 -18.05 -9.07 -7.11
CA TYR A 257 -18.33 -7.63 -7.05
C TYR A 257 -17.81 -6.84 -8.26
N ARG A 258 -17.26 -7.53 -9.25
CA ARG A 258 -16.71 -6.92 -10.47
C ARG A 258 -17.71 -5.98 -11.11
N ASP A 259 -17.28 -4.73 -11.36
CA ASP A 259 -18.05 -3.66 -12.04
C ASP A 259 -19.40 -3.28 -11.40
N LYS A 260 -19.73 -3.83 -10.23
CA LYS A 260 -21.01 -3.61 -9.54
C LYS A 260 -20.86 -2.85 -8.23
N SER A 261 -19.64 -2.77 -7.70
CA SER A 261 -19.38 -2.26 -6.37
C SER A 261 -18.49 -1.04 -6.36
N LYS A 262 -18.94 -0.03 -5.61
CA LYS A 262 -18.13 1.09 -5.15
C LYS A 262 -17.65 0.91 -3.71
N LEU A 263 -17.90 -0.25 -3.09
CA LEU A 263 -17.49 -0.46 -1.71
C LEU A 263 -15.98 -0.37 -1.61
N THR A 264 -15.55 0.46 -0.68
CA THR A 264 -14.14 0.58 -0.31
C THR A 264 -13.98 0.19 1.15
N PHE A 265 -12.87 -0.47 1.45
CA PHE A 265 -12.47 -0.71 2.83
C PHE A 265 -10.98 -0.50 2.98
N ILE A 266 -10.57 -0.06 4.17
CA ILE A 266 -9.17 0.16 4.53
C ILE A 266 -8.93 -0.51 5.87
N VAL A 267 -7.90 -1.35 5.94
CA VAL A 267 -7.34 -1.82 7.21
C VAL A 267 -6.06 -1.05 7.47
N SER A 268 -5.97 -0.37 8.60
CA SER A 268 -4.84 0.52 8.92
C SER A 268 -4.57 0.63 10.42
N HIS A 269 -3.52 1.36 10.76
CA HIS A 269 -3.14 1.73 12.13
C HIS A 269 -3.40 3.22 12.37
N PRO A 270 -4.67 3.64 12.56
CA PRO A 270 -4.97 5.03 12.87
C PRO A 270 -4.24 5.44 14.15
N HIS A 271 -3.60 6.59 14.10
CA HIS A 271 -2.70 7.15 15.12
C HIS A 271 -1.57 6.21 15.53
N GLY A 272 -1.16 5.26 14.68
CA GLY A 272 -0.17 4.24 15.05
C GLY A 272 -0.65 3.24 16.12
N CYS A 273 -1.95 3.25 16.44
CA CYS A 273 -2.58 2.36 17.41
C CYS A 273 -2.89 0.99 16.79
N SER A 274 -3.67 0.17 17.50
CA SER A 274 -4.08 -1.17 17.05
C SER A 274 -4.85 -1.12 15.72
N LYS A 275 -4.80 -2.23 14.96
CA LYS A 275 -5.46 -2.33 13.66
C LYS A 275 -6.95 -2.06 13.75
N GLN A 276 -7.43 -1.23 12.84
CA GLN A 276 -8.85 -0.93 12.65
C GLN A 276 -9.20 -1.16 11.19
N VAL A 277 -10.46 -1.51 10.93
CA VAL A 277 -11.05 -1.42 9.60
C VAL A 277 -12.07 -0.29 9.54
N SER A 278 -12.08 0.42 8.43
CA SER A 278 -13.15 1.34 8.05
C SER A 278 -13.72 0.92 6.69
N VAL A 279 -15.00 1.22 6.49
CA VAL A 279 -15.75 0.91 5.28
C VAL A 279 -16.38 2.21 4.77
N GLY A 280 -16.40 2.38 3.46
CA GLY A 280 -16.97 3.55 2.80
C GLY A 280 -17.15 3.29 1.30
N GLN A 281 -17.16 4.34 0.51
CA GLN A 281 -17.44 4.26 -0.93
C GLN A 281 -16.38 4.98 -1.75
N LEU A 282 -16.08 4.42 -2.93
CA LEU A 282 -15.35 5.08 -3.99
C LEU A 282 -16.23 6.21 -4.54
N GLU A 283 -15.71 7.43 -4.53
CA GLU A 283 -16.37 8.58 -5.15
C GLU A 283 -15.96 8.68 -6.61
N GLU A 284 -14.68 8.94 -6.85
CA GLU A 284 -14.14 9.14 -8.20
C GLU A 284 -12.81 8.38 -8.40
N SER A 285 -12.59 7.90 -9.62
CA SER A 285 -11.32 7.31 -10.08
C SER A 285 -10.86 8.06 -11.33
N PHE A 286 -9.73 8.75 -11.23
CA PHE A 286 -9.21 9.58 -12.31
C PHE A 286 -8.07 8.87 -13.02
N ARG A 287 -8.14 8.77 -14.35
CA ARG A 287 -7.02 8.29 -15.14
C ARG A 287 -5.91 9.33 -15.17
N VAL A 288 -4.78 8.99 -14.58
CA VAL A 288 -3.55 9.78 -14.62
C VAL A 288 -2.86 9.59 -15.98
N ARG A 289 -2.69 8.34 -16.40
CA ARG A 289 -2.16 7.99 -17.72
C ARG A 289 -2.44 6.53 -18.06
N GLU A 290 -2.33 6.20 -19.33
CA GLU A 290 -2.31 4.82 -19.79
C GLU A 290 -1.04 4.10 -19.30
N HIS A 291 -1.19 2.87 -18.79
CA HIS A 291 -0.04 2.05 -18.41
C HIS A 291 0.29 0.99 -19.47
N ASN A 292 -0.71 0.23 -19.89
CA ASN A 292 -0.67 -0.74 -20.99
C ASN A 292 -2.10 -1.08 -21.43
N ILE A 293 -2.26 -2.03 -22.36
CA ILE A 293 -3.57 -2.40 -22.91
C ILE A 293 -4.59 -2.91 -21.87
N LYS A 294 -4.11 -3.42 -20.72
CA LYS A 294 -4.95 -3.99 -19.65
C LYS A 294 -5.12 -3.05 -18.46
N PHE A 295 -4.25 -2.07 -18.31
CA PHE A 295 -4.18 -1.25 -17.10
C PHE A 295 -3.99 0.22 -17.40
N ASP A 296 -4.70 1.03 -16.64
CA ASP A 296 -4.48 2.46 -16.50
C ASP A 296 -3.80 2.74 -15.16
N GLN A 297 -3.05 3.83 -15.10
CA GLN A 297 -2.62 4.41 -13.84
C GLN A 297 -3.71 5.38 -13.38
N THR A 298 -4.28 5.12 -12.20
CA THR A 298 -5.36 5.96 -11.65
C THR A 298 -5.08 6.41 -10.23
N GLN A 299 -5.78 7.47 -9.85
CA GLN A 299 -5.88 7.94 -8.48
C GLN A 299 -7.34 7.92 -8.06
N MET A 300 -7.61 7.59 -6.80
CA MET A 300 -8.97 7.45 -6.28
C MET A 300 -9.27 8.48 -5.20
N THR A 301 -10.51 8.92 -5.14
CA THR A 301 -11.10 9.59 -3.97
C THR A 301 -12.22 8.74 -3.37
N TYR A 302 -12.37 8.77 -2.06
CA TYR A 302 -13.31 7.90 -1.34
C TYR A 302 -13.71 8.48 0.01
N THR A 303 -14.84 7.99 0.51
CA THR A 303 -15.41 8.36 1.81
C THR A 303 -14.93 7.49 2.97
N THR A 304 -14.23 6.38 2.70
CA THR A 304 -13.70 5.49 3.75
C THR A 304 -12.83 6.24 4.75
N ASN A 305 -13.20 6.19 6.03
CA ASN A 305 -12.55 6.98 7.08
C ASN A 305 -11.09 6.58 7.32
N THR A 306 -10.24 7.58 7.52
CA THR A 306 -8.83 7.46 7.83
C THR A 306 -8.43 8.56 8.81
N CYS A 307 -7.30 8.38 9.48
CA CYS A 307 -6.73 9.34 10.42
C CYS A 307 -5.21 9.42 10.19
N PRO A 308 -4.52 10.42 10.77
CA PRO A 308 -3.06 10.38 10.89
C PRO A 308 -2.60 9.00 11.37
N GLY A 309 -1.60 8.38 10.73
CA GLY A 309 -1.20 6.98 10.90
C GLY A 309 -1.71 6.03 9.80
N SER A 310 -2.79 6.40 9.09
CA SER A 310 -3.35 5.59 8.01
C SER A 310 -2.58 5.70 6.68
N SER A 311 -1.72 6.71 6.49
CA SER A 311 -0.90 6.85 5.27
C SER A 311 -0.16 5.56 4.94
N GLY A 312 -0.27 5.12 3.68
CA GLY A 312 0.33 3.90 3.16
C GLY A 312 -0.50 2.63 3.32
N ALA A 313 -1.63 2.65 4.04
CA ALA A 313 -2.57 1.53 4.06
C ALA A 313 -3.14 1.28 2.66
N LYS A 314 -3.35 0.01 2.28
CA LYS A 314 -3.96 -0.29 0.97
C LYS A 314 -5.44 0.12 0.94
N VAL A 315 -5.83 0.76 -0.16
CA VAL A 315 -7.23 1.06 -0.47
C VAL A 315 -7.79 -0.10 -1.27
N HIS A 316 -8.70 -0.87 -0.68
CA HIS A 316 -9.38 -1.96 -1.41
C HIS A 316 -10.69 -1.44 -1.97
N CYS A 317 -10.81 -1.42 -3.29
CA CYS A 317 -12.06 -1.17 -4.01
C CYS A 317 -12.49 -2.48 -4.67
N LEU A 318 -13.62 -3.05 -4.24
CA LEU A 318 -14.00 -4.43 -4.58
C LEU A 318 -14.17 -4.69 -6.09
N GLY A 319 -14.37 -3.65 -6.89
CA GLY A 319 -14.59 -3.77 -8.32
C GLY A 319 -13.37 -3.59 -9.22
N SER A 320 -12.30 -2.88 -8.82
CA SER A 320 -11.57 -2.16 -9.89
C SER A 320 -10.09 -1.73 -9.71
N GLY A 321 -9.45 -1.86 -8.55
CA GLY A 321 -8.09 -1.32 -8.35
C GLY A 321 -7.10 -2.27 -7.65
N THR A 322 -5.83 -2.17 -8.01
CA THR A 322 -4.71 -2.76 -7.26
C THR A 322 -3.56 -1.76 -7.13
N GLY A 323 -2.85 -1.80 -5.99
CA GLY A 323 -1.67 -0.97 -5.76
C GLY A 323 -1.96 0.48 -5.35
N HIS A 324 -3.23 0.84 -5.09
CA HIS A 324 -3.59 2.11 -4.46
C HIS A 324 -3.32 2.04 -2.96
N VAL A 325 -2.54 2.98 -2.42
CA VAL A 325 -2.39 3.16 -0.97
C VAL A 325 -2.95 4.51 -0.57
N HIS A 326 -3.47 4.64 0.64
CA HIS A 326 -3.97 5.89 1.17
C HIS A 326 -2.83 6.92 1.28
N SER A 327 -3.07 8.14 0.81
CA SER A 327 -2.06 9.20 0.79
C SER A 327 -2.43 10.36 1.71
N GLY A 328 -3.65 10.90 1.58
CA GLY A 328 -4.10 12.00 2.44
C GLY A 328 -5.58 12.34 2.29
N SER A 329 -5.96 13.53 2.76
CA SER A 329 -7.31 14.08 2.67
C SER A 329 -7.39 15.38 1.88
N LEU A 330 -8.56 15.61 1.29
CA LEU A 330 -8.95 16.88 0.67
C LEU A 330 -9.65 17.78 1.69
N PRO A 331 -9.70 19.11 1.47
CA PRO A 331 -10.49 20.03 2.29
C PRO A 331 -11.98 19.67 2.34
N SER A 332 -12.50 18.99 1.31
CA SER A 332 -13.87 18.45 1.27
C SER A 332 -14.09 17.25 2.20
N LYS A 333 -13.07 16.84 2.96
CA LYS A 333 -13.01 15.65 3.83
C LYS A 333 -12.98 14.31 3.10
N LEU A 334 -13.00 14.30 1.76
CA LEU A 334 -12.72 13.09 1.00
C LEU A 334 -11.27 12.68 1.16
N ASN A 335 -11.03 11.38 1.25
CA ASN A 335 -9.68 10.82 1.26
C ASN A 335 -9.24 10.52 -0.17
N TYR A 336 -7.93 10.51 -0.41
CA TYR A 336 -7.37 10.19 -1.71
C TYR A 336 -6.20 9.20 -1.63
N SER A 337 -6.02 8.42 -2.69
CA SER A 337 -4.95 7.43 -2.80
C SER A 337 -3.69 7.99 -3.47
N SER A 338 -2.61 7.21 -3.42
CA SER A 338 -1.50 7.27 -4.35
C SER A 338 -1.92 6.82 -5.76
N VAL A 339 -1.00 6.86 -6.72
CA VAL A 339 -1.27 6.40 -8.10
C VAL A 339 -1.09 4.88 -8.21
N GLY A 340 -2.20 4.16 -8.23
CA GLY A 340 -2.27 2.71 -8.40
C GLY A 340 -2.53 2.27 -9.85
N LEU A 341 -2.78 0.97 -10.03
CA LEU A 341 -3.19 0.38 -11.29
C LEU A 341 -4.68 0.04 -11.25
N TYR A 342 -5.38 0.40 -12.31
CA TYR A 342 -6.79 0.13 -12.51
C TYR A 342 -6.97 -0.67 -13.78
N ARG A 343 -7.81 -1.72 -13.75
CA ARG A 343 -7.99 -2.58 -14.93
C ARG A 343 -8.92 -1.91 -15.94
N THR A 344 -8.51 -1.83 -17.20
CA THR A 344 -9.30 -1.24 -18.29
C THR A 344 -10.07 -2.33 -19.04
N TYR A 345 -11.40 -2.31 -18.97
CA TYR A 345 -12.25 -3.35 -19.58
C TYR A 345 -12.65 -3.03 -21.02
N GLU A 346 -12.83 -1.76 -21.39
CA GLU A 346 -13.31 -1.35 -22.72
C GLU A 346 -12.38 -1.77 -23.88
N ARG A 347 -11.09 -2.03 -23.61
CA ARG A 347 -10.11 -2.41 -24.64
C ARG A 347 -9.97 -3.91 -24.85
N GLU A 348 -10.37 -4.76 -23.89
CA GLU A 348 -10.37 -6.22 -24.10
C GLU A 348 -11.43 -6.62 -25.15
N LEU A 349 -12.56 -5.89 -25.22
CA LEU A 349 -13.62 -6.14 -26.21
C LEU A 349 -13.21 -5.78 -27.65
N ASN A 350 -12.45 -4.70 -27.84
CA ASN A 350 -11.98 -4.27 -29.16
C ASN A 350 -10.81 -5.09 -29.72
N VAL A 351 -10.12 -5.87 -28.88
CA VAL A 351 -9.03 -6.78 -29.32
C VAL A 351 -9.59 -8.16 -29.69
N LEU A 352 -10.68 -8.59 -29.05
CA LEU A 352 -11.31 -9.88 -29.33
C LEU A 352 -12.27 -9.85 -30.53
N ASN A 353 -12.71 -8.66 -30.95
CA ASN A 353 -13.50 -8.46 -32.17
C ASN A 353 -12.83 -7.40 -33.07
N PRO A 354 -11.72 -7.74 -33.75
CA PRO A 354 -11.24 -6.89 -34.83
C PRO A 354 -12.29 -6.94 -35.96
N SER A 355 -12.91 -5.80 -36.21
CA SER A 355 -13.79 -5.56 -37.37
C SER A 355 -13.10 -5.83 -38.69
#